data_AF-R5FMR6-F1
#
_entry.id   AF-R5FMR6-F1
#
_cell.length_a   1.000
_cell.length_b   1.000
_cell.length_c   1.000
_cell.angle_alpha   90.00
_cell.angle_beta   90.00
_cell.angle_gamma   90.00
#
_symmetry.space_group_name_H-M   'P 1'
#
loop_
_entity.id
_entity.type
_entity.pdbx_description
1 polymer ?
#
loop_
_entity_poly.entity_id
_entity_poly.type
_entity_poly.pdbx_seq_one_letter_code
_entity_poly.pdbx_strand_id
1 'polypeptide(L)'
;MNGLQGQPHRFKCLASMMGVFNLRAMWGTTEELWFPNFELGGQPWNSKLYDKWSPNMYVKNYHTPTLIITGERDYRVSYNQSLEYFTILQTLGIPSRLIVFDNDGHWPSNLKSMPLYYNAHLEWFHKYLGGAPAPWKSEDMVKSGDFFKD
;
A
#
# COMPACT_ATOMS: atom_id res chain seq x y z
N MET A 1 -5.34 -4.94 -2.86
CA MET A 1 -4.38 -5.87 -3.50
C MET A 1 -3.66 -5.15 -4.64
N ASN A 2 -2.33 -5.28 -4.74
CA ASN A 2 -1.49 -4.51 -5.68
C ASN A 2 -1.45 -5.08 -7.11
N GLY A 3 -2.34 -6.01 -7.45
CA GLY A 3 -2.32 -6.75 -8.72
C GLY A 3 -2.53 -5.87 -9.96
N LEU A 4 -3.24 -4.73 -9.82
CA LEU A 4 -3.53 -3.82 -10.93
C LEU A 4 -2.25 -3.35 -11.62
N GLN A 5 -1.17 -3.08 -10.87
CA GLN A 5 0.12 -2.62 -11.40
C GLN A 5 0.74 -3.61 -12.41
N GLY A 6 0.43 -4.90 -12.30
CA GLY A 6 0.94 -5.94 -13.19
C GLY A 6 0.05 -6.24 -14.41
N GLN A 7 -1.09 -5.57 -14.51
CA GLN A 7 -2.11 -5.81 -15.54
C GLN A 7 -2.23 -4.60 -16.49
N PRO A 8 -2.61 -4.80 -17.76
CA PRO A 8 -2.87 -3.69 -18.67
C PRO A 8 -3.94 -2.75 -18.12
N HIS A 9 -3.61 -1.46 -18.04
CA HIS A 9 -4.56 -0.43 -17.58
C HIS A 9 -4.24 0.96 -18.16
N ARG A 10 -5.15 1.90 -17.97
CA ARG A 10 -5.06 3.27 -18.52
C ARG A 10 -4.77 4.36 -17.46
N PHE A 11 -4.56 3.96 -16.20
CA PHE A 11 -4.33 4.89 -15.09
C PHE A 11 -2.94 5.53 -15.14
N LYS A 12 -2.87 6.84 -14.90
CA LYS A 12 -1.62 7.62 -14.86
C LYS A 12 -0.82 7.42 -13.56
N CYS A 13 -1.51 7.13 -12.47
CA CYS A 13 -0.92 6.88 -11.16
C CYS A 13 -1.83 5.97 -10.34
N LEU A 14 -1.28 5.29 -9.36
CA LEU A 14 -1.99 4.42 -8.42
C LEU A 14 -1.82 4.92 -6.99
N ALA A 15 -2.76 4.54 -6.12
CA ALA A 15 -2.63 4.65 -4.67
C ALA A 15 -2.94 3.27 -4.06
N SER A 16 -2.04 2.78 -3.21
CA SER A 16 -2.12 1.52 -2.50
C SER A 16 -2.18 1.79 -1.01
N MET A 17 -3.22 1.28 -0.36
CA MET A 17 -3.45 1.45 1.07
C MET A 17 -3.52 0.07 1.72
N MET A 18 -2.68 -0.19 2.72
CA MET A 18 -2.63 -1.46 3.45
C MET A 18 -2.66 -2.66 2.47
N GLY A 19 -1.84 -2.53 1.42
CA GLY A 19 -1.99 -3.32 0.20
C GLY A 19 -1.22 -4.63 0.24
N VAL A 20 -1.90 -5.73 -0.06
CA VAL A 20 -1.27 -7.05 -0.25
C VAL A 20 -0.42 -7.08 -1.53
N PHE A 21 0.81 -7.57 -1.42
CA PHE A 21 1.80 -7.67 -2.51
C PHE A 21 2.31 -9.10 -2.74
N ASN A 22 2.53 -9.87 -1.67
CA ASN A 22 3.08 -11.21 -1.67
C ASN A 22 2.16 -12.15 -0.88
N LEU A 23 1.34 -12.92 -1.59
CA LEU A 23 0.29 -13.76 -0.98
C LEU A 23 0.87 -14.88 -0.10
N ARG A 24 2.01 -15.47 -0.48
CA ARG A 24 2.64 -16.51 0.34
C ARG A 24 3.11 -15.95 1.68
N ALA A 25 3.74 -14.79 1.67
CA ALA A 25 4.17 -14.11 2.89
C ALA A 25 2.97 -13.59 3.72
N MET A 26 1.92 -13.10 3.05
CA MET A 26 0.70 -12.63 3.71
C MET A 26 0.03 -13.75 4.51
N TRP A 27 -0.05 -14.97 3.97
CA TRP A 27 -0.59 -16.13 4.70
C TRP A 27 0.12 -16.37 6.03
N GLY A 28 1.45 -16.25 6.09
CA GLY A 28 2.22 -16.49 7.31
C GLY A 28 2.25 -15.33 8.30
N THR A 29 1.73 -14.16 7.94
CA THR A 29 1.84 -12.92 8.74
C THR A 29 0.51 -12.30 9.12
N THR A 30 -0.59 -12.75 8.50
CA THR A 30 -1.94 -12.27 8.81
C THR A 30 -2.50 -12.93 10.07
N GLU A 31 -3.21 -12.15 10.90
CA GLU A 31 -4.04 -12.66 11.99
C GLU A 31 -5.29 -13.43 11.48
N GLU A 32 -5.66 -13.25 10.22
CA GLU A 32 -6.96 -13.67 9.68
C GLU A 32 -6.86 -14.80 8.65
N LEU A 33 -6.32 -15.96 9.05
CA LEU A 33 -6.03 -17.11 8.18
C LEU A 33 -7.24 -17.70 7.43
N TRP A 34 -8.46 -17.43 7.88
CA TRP A 34 -9.67 -17.94 7.23
C TRP A 34 -9.80 -17.44 5.79
N PHE A 35 -9.58 -16.14 5.55
CA PHE A 35 -9.70 -15.53 4.22
C PHE A 35 -8.77 -16.13 3.17
N PRO A 36 -7.43 -16.12 3.34
CA PRO A 36 -6.53 -16.65 2.31
C PRO A 36 -6.74 -18.15 2.09
N ASN A 37 -7.07 -18.92 3.13
CA ASN A 37 -7.39 -20.35 2.95
C ASN A 37 -8.67 -20.55 2.15
N PHE A 38 -9.71 -19.75 2.40
CA PHE A 38 -10.98 -19.86 1.67
C PHE A 38 -10.83 -19.40 0.21
N GLU A 39 -10.26 -18.21 -0.02
CA GLU A 39 -10.16 -17.58 -1.35
C GLU A 39 -9.13 -18.27 -2.25
N LEU A 40 -8.01 -18.73 -1.67
CA LEU A 40 -6.90 -19.30 -2.41
C LEU A 40 -6.90 -20.83 -2.34
N GLY A 41 -7.96 -21.48 -1.84
CA GLY A 41 -8.12 -22.93 -1.91
C GLY A 41 -7.15 -23.73 -1.03
N GLY A 42 -6.93 -23.27 0.20
CA GLY A 42 -6.10 -23.91 1.23
C GLY A 42 -4.79 -23.17 1.50
N GLN A 43 -3.81 -23.88 2.06
CA GLN A 43 -2.51 -23.33 2.44
C GLN A 43 -1.59 -23.11 1.22
N PRO A 44 -0.56 -22.25 1.33
CA PRO A 44 0.35 -21.94 0.23
C PRO A 44 1.06 -23.13 -0.42
N TRP A 45 1.33 -24.21 0.33
CA TRP A 45 1.93 -25.44 -0.22
C TRP A 45 0.92 -26.37 -0.88
N ASN A 46 -0.38 -26.14 -0.67
CA ASN A 46 -1.46 -26.96 -1.22
C ASN A 46 -2.14 -26.31 -2.44
N SER A 47 -1.95 -25.00 -2.65
CA SER A 47 -2.61 -24.28 -3.74
C SER A 47 -1.65 -23.46 -4.60
N LYS A 48 -1.80 -23.63 -5.92
CA LYS A 48 -1.09 -22.82 -6.94
C LYS A 48 -1.67 -21.41 -7.09
N LEU A 49 -2.82 -21.12 -6.49
CA LEU A 49 -3.46 -19.80 -6.58
C LEU A 49 -2.63 -18.70 -5.91
N TYR A 50 -1.84 -19.06 -4.89
CA TYR A 50 -0.88 -18.14 -4.26
C TYR A 50 0.17 -17.64 -5.25
N ASP A 51 0.63 -18.44 -6.20
CA ASP A 51 1.57 -17.96 -7.23
C ASP A 51 0.82 -17.27 -8.37
N LYS A 52 -0.30 -17.83 -8.78
CA LYS A 52 -1.08 -17.32 -9.91
C LYS A 52 -1.60 -15.90 -9.65
N TRP A 53 -2.01 -15.56 -8.43
CA TRP A 53 -2.66 -14.28 -8.15
C TRP A 53 -1.80 -13.30 -7.37
N SER A 54 -0.57 -13.68 -7.00
CA SER A 54 0.26 -12.81 -6.18
C SER A 54 0.88 -11.67 -7.00
N PRO A 55 0.66 -10.40 -6.60
CA PRO A 55 1.16 -9.24 -7.34
C PRO A 55 2.67 -9.28 -7.61
N ASN A 56 3.47 -9.78 -6.66
CA ASN A 56 4.93 -9.91 -6.81
C ASN A 56 5.38 -10.80 -7.98
N MET A 57 4.51 -11.67 -8.51
CA MET A 57 4.82 -12.50 -9.68
C MET A 57 4.79 -11.72 -11.00
N TYR A 58 4.28 -10.48 -10.98
CA TYR A 58 4.05 -9.66 -12.17
C TYR A 58 4.93 -8.40 -12.23
N VAL A 59 5.97 -8.32 -11.40
CA VAL A 59 6.83 -7.13 -11.25
C VAL A 59 7.48 -6.66 -12.56
N LYS A 60 7.68 -7.56 -13.54
CA LYS A 60 8.22 -7.22 -14.86
C LYS A 60 7.31 -6.30 -15.68
N ASN A 61 6.03 -6.26 -15.35
CA ASN A 61 5.03 -5.44 -16.04
C ASN A 61 4.85 -4.07 -15.37
N TYR A 62 5.50 -3.82 -14.23
CA TYR A 62 5.24 -2.62 -13.45
C TYR A 62 5.83 -1.41 -14.14
N HIS A 63 5.04 -0.34 -14.23
CA HIS A 63 5.49 0.91 -14.85
C HIS A 63 4.79 2.15 -14.30
N THR A 64 3.81 2.01 -13.40
CA THR A 64 2.93 3.12 -13.02
C THR A 64 3.35 3.74 -11.68
N PRO A 65 3.49 5.07 -11.61
CA PRO A 65 3.75 5.74 -10.35
C PRO A 65 2.76 5.33 -9.25
N THR A 66 3.24 5.04 -8.04
CA THR A 66 2.37 4.59 -6.94
C THR A 66 2.64 5.28 -5.60
N LEU A 67 1.58 5.79 -4.97
CA LEU A 67 1.54 6.14 -3.55
C LEU A 67 1.27 4.88 -2.73
N ILE A 68 2.03 4.66 -1.66
CA ILE A 68 1.88 3.54 -0.74
C ILE A 68 1.69 4.10 0.66
N ILE A 69 0.59 3.72 1.32
CA ILE A 69 0.28 4.13 2.70
C ILE A 69 -0.05 2.89 3.53
N THR A 70 0.54 2.77 4.71
CA THR A 70 0.32 1.64 5.63
C THR A 70 0.43 2.07 7.09
N GLY A 71 -0.20 1.33 7.99
CA GLY A 71 0.10 1.37 9.42
C GLY A 71 1.19 0.36 9.77
N GLU A 72 2.07 0.69 10.72
CA GLU A 72 3.13 -0.21 11.21
C GLU A 72 2.56 -1.34 12.07
N ARG A 73 1.42 -1.10 12.75
CA ARG A 73 0.74 -2.07 13.63
C ARG A 73 -0.39 -2.83 12.90
N ASP A 74 -0.33 -2.90 11.57
CA ASP A 74 -1.29 -3.68 10.78
C ASP A 74 -0.97 -5.18 10.86
N TYR A 75 -1.69 -5.89 11.72
CA TYR A 75 -1.58 -7.34 11.87
C TYR A 75 -2.44 -8.13 10.86
N ARG A 76 -3.34 -7.46 10.12
CA ARG A 76 -4.15 -8.10 9.07
C ARG A 76 -3.36 -8.18 7.78
N VAL A 77 -2.73 -7.07 7.38
CA VAL A 77 -1.80 -6.97 6.26
C VAL A 77 -0.51 -6.37 6.77
N SER A 78 0.44 -7.23 7.16
CA SER A 78 1.75 -6.80 7.67
C SER A 78 2.36 -5.69 6.81
N TYR A 79 2.82 -4.61 7.44
CA TYR A 79 3.42 -3.47 6.76
C TYR A 79 4.62 -3.85 5.88
N ASN A 80 5.26 -5.00 6.14
CA ASN A 80 6.28 -5.60 5.29
C ASN A 80 5.81 -5.78 3.83
N GLN A 81 4.51 -6.04 3.60
CA GLN A 81 3.91 -6.10 2.26
C GLN A 81 4.10 -4.78 1.49
N SER A 82 3.92 -3.66 2.20
CA SER A 82 4.11 -2.31 1.65
C SER A 82 5.59 -1.99 1.45
N LEU A 83 6.47 -2.44 2.35
CA LEU A 83 7.93 -2.28 2.19
C LEU A 83 8.47 -3.08 0.99
N GLU A 84 8.06 -4.34 0.83
CA GLU A 84 8.41 -5.17 -0.32
C GLU A 84 7.99 -4.47 -1.62
N TYR A 85 6.74 -3.99 -1.68
CA TYR A 85 6.23 -3.32 -2.87
C TYR A 85 7.00 -2.02 -3.16
N PHE A 86 7.22 -1.17 -2.15
CA PHE A 86 7.98 0.07 -2.31
C PHE A 86 9.41 -0.18 -2.81
N THR A 87 10.11 -1.15 -2.21
CA THR A 87 11.49 -1.51 -2.57
C THR A 87 11.59 -1.96 -4.03
N ILE A 88 10.63 -2.75 -4.50
CA ILE A 88 10.57 -3.18 -5.90
C ILE A 88 10.36 -1.99 -6.83
N LEU A 89 9.41 -1.10 -6.52
CA LEU A 89 9.17 0.10 -7.34
C LEU A 89 10.41 0.99 -7.41
N GLN A 90 11.09 1.21 -6.28
CA GLN A 90 12.32 1.98 -6.21
C GLN A 90 13.44 1.35 -7.05
N THR A 91 13.59 0.02 -6.97
CA THR A 91 14.59 -0.74 -7.76
C THR A 91 14.33 -0.64 -9.26
N LEU A 92 13.06 -0.59 -9.68
CA LEU A 92 12.66 -0.42 -11.08
C LEU A 92 12.70 1.05 -11.55
N GLY A 93 13.06 2.00 -10.68
CA GLY A 93 13.05 3.43 -10.98
C GLY A 93 11.64 4.01 -11.19
N ILE A 94 10.61 3.31 -10.71
CA ILE A 94 9.21 3.77 -10.82
C ILE A 94 8.97 4.79 -9.72
N PRO A 95 8.48 6.00 -10.04
CA PRO A 95 8.21 7.01 -9.02
C PRO A 95 7.23 6.48 -7.96
N SER A 96 7.68 6.43 -6.72
CA SER A 96 6.85 5.97 -5.60
C SER A 96 7.07 6.80 -4.35
N ARG A 97 6.04 6.86 -3.51
CA ARG A 97 6.08 7.52 -2.20
C ARG A 97 5.53 6.54 -1.17
N LEU A 98 6.23 6.37 -0.05
CA LEU A 98 5.80 5.55 1.08
C LEU A 98 5.48 6.46 2.27
N ILE A 99 4.34 6.23 2.91
CA ILE A 99 3.97 6.80 4.21
C ILE A 99 3.65 5.65 5.15
N VAL A 100 4.32 5.62 6.30
CA VAL A 100 4.09 4.64 7.36
C VAL A 100 3.59 5.39 8.59
N PHE A 101 2.42 5.00 9.08
CA PHE A 101 1.88 5.49 10.35
C PHE A 101 2.30 4.53 11.47
N ASP A 102 3.22 4.98 12.33
CA ASP A 102 3.85 4.20 13.41
C ASP A 102 2.85 3.63 14.44
N ASN A 103 1.77 4.36 14.70
CA ASN A 103 0.79 4.02 15.72
C ASN A 103 -0.50 3.38 15.16
N ASP A 104 -0.68 3.35 13.84
CA ASP A 104 -1.90 2.85 13.21
C ASP A 104 -1.82 1.38 12.82
N GLY A 105 -2.99 0.73 12.81
CA GLY A 105 -3.18 -0.63 12.33
C GLY A 105 -3.69 -0.69 10.89
N HIS A 106 -4.61 -1.61 10.62
CA HIS A 106 -5.19 -1.80 9.29
C HIS A 106 -5.99 -0.61 8.77
N TRP A 107 -6.44 0.28 9.65
CA TRP A 107 -7.11 1.52 9.27
C TRP A 107 -6.42 2.70 9.95
N PRO A 108 -6.21 3.82 9.25
CA PRO A 108 -5.66 5.01 9.87
C PRO A 108 -6.57 5.54 10.98
N SER A 109 -5.99 6.11 12.02
CA SER A 109 -6.74 6.81 13.07
C SER A 109 -7.53 7.98 12.47
N ASN A 110 -8.85 8.00 12.70
CA ASN A 110 -9.75 9.03 12.16
C ASN A 110 -9.36 10.46 12.56
N LEU A 111 -8.76 10.64 13.75
CA LEU A 111 -8.42 11.96 14.30
C LEU A 111 -6.98 12.36 14.00
N LYS A 112 -6.04 11.41 14.08
CA LYS A 112 -4.61 11.68 14.00
C LYS A 112 -4.10 11.55 12.56
N SER A 113 -4.23 10.37 11.98
CA SER A 113 -3.57 10.06 10.70
C SER A 113 -4.43 10.32 9.48
N MET A 114 -5.76 10.27 9.62
CA MET A 114 -6.70 10.44 8.50
C MET A 114 -6.55 11.80 7.77
N PRO A 115 -6.28 12.94 8.44
CA PRO A 115 -5.98 14.19 7.77
C PRO A 115 -4.76 14.11 6.84
N LEU A 116 -3.63 13.57 7.33
CA LEU A 116 -2.42 13.37 6.51
C LEU A 116 -2.67 12.38 5.38
N TYR A 117 -3.37 11.29 5.68
CA TYR A 117 -3.76 10.27 4.72
C TYR A 117 -4.52 10.88 3.52
N TYR A 118 -5.55 11.70 3.76
CA TYR A 118 -6.29 12.33 2.66
C TYR A 118 -5.47 13.42 1.96
N ASN A 119 -4.70 14.22 2.71
CA ASN A 119 -3.85 15.25 2.12
C ASN A 119 -2.80 14.64 1.16
N ALA A 120 -2.19 13.52 1.55
CA ALA A 120 -1.22 12.80 0.72
C ALA A 120 -1.83 12.27 -0.59
N HIS A 121 -3.10 11.82 -0.55
CA HIS A 121 -3.83 11.45 -1.77
C HIS A 121 -4.04 12.65 -2.67
N LEU A 122 -4.46 13.79 -2.11
CA LEU A 122 -4.67 15.02 -2.88
C LEU A 122 -3.36 15.50 -3.53
N GLU A 123 -2.25 15.49 -2.80
CA GLU A 123 -0.93 15.85 -3.36
C GLU A 123 -0.52 14.90 -4.50
N TRP A 124 -0.72 13.60 -4.29
CA TRP A 124 -0.37 12.58 -5.26
C TRP A 124 -1.18 12.71 -6.54
N PHE A 125 -2.51 12.81 -6.41
CA PHE A 125 -3.38 12.99 -7.57
C PHE A 125 -3.17 14.34 -8.23
N HIS A 126 -2.94 15.42 -7.49
CA HIS A 126 -2.59 16.72 -8.07
C HIS A 126 -1.34 16.62 -8.95
N LYS A 127 -0.28 15.95 -8.47
CA LYS A 127 0.98 15.77 -9.20
C LYS A 127 0.80 15.05 -10.55
N TYR A 128 -0.05 14.02 -10.63
CA TYR A 128 -0.17 13.18 -11.82
C TYR A 128 -1.40 13.47 -12.70
N LEU A 129 -2.46 14.02 -12.10
CA LEU A 129 -3.74 14.30 -12.75
C LEU A 129 -4.02 15.81 -12.91
N GLY A 130 -3.32 16.67 -12.17
CA GLY A 130 -3.59 18.11 -12.12
C GLY A 130 -4.74 18.47 -11.20
N GLY A 131 -5.40 19.61 -11.45
CA GLY A 131 -6.50 20.11 -10.63
C GLY A 131 -6.03 20.98 -9.46
N ALA A 132 -6.92 21.24 -8.50
CA ALA A 132 -6.58 22.03 -7.31
C ALA A 132 -5.50 21.31 -6.49
N PRO A 133 -4.52 22.05 -5.92
CA PRO A 133 -3.52 21.46 -5.05
C PRO A 133 -4.15 21.00 -3.72
N ALA A 134 -3.45 20.11 -3.02
CA ALA A 134 -3.80 19.78 -1.66
C ALA A 134 -3.76 21.04 -0.77
N PRO A 135 -4.68 21.17 0.20
CA PRO A 135 -4.74 22.33 1.10
C PRO A 135 -3.50 22.47 2.00
N TRP A 136 -2.79 21.38 2.28
CA TRP A 136 -1.56 21.38 3.07
C TRP A 136 -0.43 20.65 2.36
N LYS A 137 0.81 20.90 2.80
CA LYS A 137 1.95 20.07 2.44
C LYS A 137 2.10 18.95 3.46
N SER A 138 2.13 17.70 2.99
CA SER A 138 2.21 16.54 3.89
C SER A 138 3.49 16.56 4.74
N GLU A 139 4.62 17.03 4.20
CA GLU A 139 5.87 17.16 4.94
C GLU A 139 5.74 18.13 6.13
N ASP A 140 4.95 19.18 5.99
CA ASP A 140 4.75 20.17 7.06
C ASP A 140 3.80 19.61 8.13
N MET A 141 2.78 18.86 7.75
CA MET A 141 1.88 18.16 8.69
C MET A 141 2.62 17.14 9.56
N VAL A 142 3.61 16.43 8.99
CA VAL A 142 4.47 15.51 9.75
C VAL A 142 5.37 16.27 10.72
N LYS A 143 5.96 17.38 10.28
CA LYS A 143 6.92 18.16 11.09
C LYS A 143 6.27 18.93 12.23
N SER A 144 5.05 19.45 12.03
CA SER A 144 4.39 20.25 13.07
C SER A 144 3.99 19.39 14.28
N GLY A 145 3.80 18.08 14.07
CA GLY A 145 3.37 17.15 15.11
C GLY A 145 1.96 17.42 15.63
N ASP A 146 1.22 18.37 15.03
CA ASP A 146 -0.08 18.82 15.50
C ASP A 146 -1.12 17.69 15.48
N PHE A 147 -0.92 16.68 14.64
CA PHE A 147 -1.81 15.55 14.47
C PHE A 147 -1.32 14.26 15.15
N PHE A 148 -0.08 14.23 15.65
CA PHE A 148 0.58 12.99 16.07
C PHE A 148 0.97 12.95 17.57
N LYS A 149 0.66 13.99 18.35
CA LYS A 149 0.89 14.00 19.79
C LYS A 149 -0.11 13.10 20.52
N ASP A 150 0.37 12.39 21.55
CA ASP A 150 -0.39 11.40 22.32
C ASP A 150 -1.56 11.99 23.10
#